data_AF-A0A2N1TFA4-F1
#
_entry.id   AF-A0A2N1TFA4-F1
#
_cell.length_a   1.000
_cell.length_b   1.000
_cell.length_c   1.000
_cell.angle_alpha   90.00
_cell.angle_beta   90.00
_cell.angle_gamma   90.00
#
_symmetry.space_group_name_H-M   'P 1'
#
loop_
_entity.id
_entity.type
_entity.pdbx_description
1 polymer ?
#
loop_
_entity_poly.entity_id
_entity_poly.type
_entity_poly.pdbx_seq_one_letter_code
_entity_poly.pdbx_strand_id
1 'polypeptide(L)'
;MKINTDVETMILDFTRQGKKAQYILMGFTQFARWEKELEQKGMESPLASDGRFMGCQIIICSSDIIEVVTSPADQYRLLSRAR
;
A
#
# COMPACT_ATOMS: atom_id res chain seq x y z
N MET A 1 -14.64 -2.84 5.62
CA MET A 1 -13.22 -2.65 5.95
C MET A 1 -12.76 -1.40 5.22
N LYS A 2 -12.08 -0.46 5.87
CA LYS A 2 -11.62 0.79 5.23
C LYS A 2 -10.14 0.62 4.89
N ILE A 3 -9.84 0.32 3.63
CA ILE A 3 -8.48 0.00 3.16
C ILE A 3 -7.50 1.12 3.53
N ASN A 4 -7.94 2.38 3.42
CA ASN A 4 -7.10 3.52 3.78
C ASN A 4 -6.60 3.45 5.23
N THR A 5 -7.50 3.17 6.17
CA THR A 5 -7.17 3.15 7.60
C THR A 5 -6.27 1.97 7.93
N ASP A 6 -6.44 0.83 7.27
CA ASP A 6 -5.58 -0.33 7.45
C ASP A 6 -4.15 -0.04 6.95
N VAL A 7 -4.02 0.57 5.76
CA VAL A 7 -2.72 0.97 5.19
C VAL A 7 -2.02 2.00 6.08
N GLU A 8 -2.72 3.04 6.53
CA GLU A 8 -2.19 4.04 7.47
C GLU A 8 -1.69 3.37 8.76
N THR A 9 -2.48 2.43 9.31
CA THR A 9 -2.12 1.72 10.54
C THR A 9 -0.85 0.88 10.35
N MET A 10 -0.75 0.13 9.25
CA MET A 10 0.44 -0.67 8.94
C MET A 10 1.71 0.18 8.82
N ILE A 11 1.62 1.34 8.15
CA ILE A 11 2.76 2.27 8.01
C ILE A 11 3.18 2.83 9.38
N LEU A 12 2.20 3.22 10.19
CA LEU A 12 2.46 3.77 11.53
C LEU A 12 3.07 2.72 12.47
N ASP A 13 2.66 1.46 12.36
CA ASP A 13 3.21 0.38 13.17
C ASP A 13 4.68 0.07 12.87
N PHE A 14 5.11 0.18 11.60
CA PHE A 14 6.54 0.13 11.28
C PHE A 14 7.28 1.32 11.89
N THR A 15 6.70 2.52 11.77
CA THR A 15 7.30 3.74 12.31
C THR A 15 7.49 3.65 13.83
N ARG A 16 6.50 3.10 14.56
CA ARG A 16 6.57 2.84 16.01
C ARG A 16 7.67 1.85 16.38
N GLN A 17 8.00 0.92 15.49
CA GLN A 17 9.10 -0.04 15.68
C GLN A 17 10.48 0.52 15.28
N GLY A 18 10.57 1.81 14.94
CA GLY A 18 11.81 2.44 14.45
C GLY A 18 12.20 1.99 13.04
N LYS A 19 11.28 1.38 12.30
CA LYS A 19 11.49 0.95 10.91
C LYS A 19 10.80 1.90 9.96
N LYS A 20 11.40 2.15 8.80
CA LYS A 20 10.79 2.94 7.74
C LYS A 20 10.08 2.02 6.75
N ALA A 21 8.75 2.09 6.72
CA ALA A 21 7.98 1.50 5.63
C ALA A 21 8.40 2.13 4.29
N GLN A 22 8.54 1.30 3.26
CA GLN A 22 9.01 1.74 1.95
C GLN A 22 8.03 1.43 0.83
N TYR A 23 7.30 0.32 0.92
CA TYR A 23 6.44 -0.16 -0.15
C TYR A 23 5.07 -0.58 0.37
N ILE A 24 4.03 -0.29 -0.41
CA ILE A 24 2.67 -0.81 -0.23
C ILE A 24 2.41 -1.74 -1.40
N LEU A 25 2.31 -3.05 -1.13
CA LEU A 25 1.89 -4.04 -2.12
C LEU A 25 0.39 -4.18 -2.06
N MET A 26 -0.28 -3.95 -3.18
CA MET A 26 -1.73 -4.00 -3.24
C MET A 26 -2.19 -4.71 -4.51
N GLY A 27 -3.20 -5.55 -4.38
CA GLY A 27 -3.90 -6.12 -5.52
C GLY A 27 -4.64 -5.07 -6.33
N PHE A 28 -4.70 -5.23 -7.65
CA PHE A 28 -5.43 -4.31 -8.53
C PHE A 28 -6.87 -4.03 -8.07
N THR A 29 -7.61 -5.07 -7.68
CA THR A 29 -8.99 -4.94 -7.18
C THR A 29 -9.06 -4.16 -5.86
N GLN A 30 -8.10 -4.36 -4.96
CA GLN A 30 -8.05 -3.62 -3.70
C GLN A 30 -7.65 -2.16 -3.92
N PHE A 31 -6.74 -1.91 -4.86
CA PHE A 31 -6.35 -0.56 -5.25
C PHE A 31 -7.53 0.24 -5.81
N ALA A 32 -8.28 -0.33 -6.75
CA ALA A 32 -9.47 0.33 -7.31
C ALA A 32 -10.56 0.62 -6.25
N ARG A 33 -10.66 -0.20 -5.20
CA ARG A 33 -11.55 0.06 -4.06
C ARG A 33 -11.01 1.17 -3.17
N TRP A 34 -9.71 1.14 -2.89
CA TRP A 34 -9.06 2.16 -2.07
C TRP A 34 -9.09 3.54 -2.72
N GLU A 35 -8.87 3.63 -4.03
CA GLU A 35 -8.96 4.88 -4.79
C GLU A 35 -10.35 5.53 -4.63
N LYS A 36 -11.43 4.74 -4.76
CA LYS A 36 -12.80 5.24 -4.50
C LYS A 36 -13.01 5.69 -3.06
N GLU A 37 -12.40 5.00 -2.08
CA GLU A 37 -12.46 5.44 -0.67
C GLU A 37 -11.75 6.78 -0.45
N LEU A 38 -10.63 7.02 -1.15
CA LEU A 38 -9.87 8.26 -1.09
C LEU A 38 -10.64 9.42 -1.73
N GLU A 39 -11.22 9.20 -2.93
CA GLU A 39 -12.06 10.18 -3.61
C GLU A 39 -13.25 10.62 -2.75
N GLN A 40 -13.92 9.68 -2.08
CA GLN A 40 -15.02 9.97 -1.15
C GLN A 40 -14.60 10.83 0.05
N LYS A 41 -13.33 10.78 0.44
CA LYS A 41 -12.74 11.62 1.50
C LYS A 41 -12.19 12.94 0.97
N GLY A 42 -12.29 13.21 -0.33
CA GLY A 42 -11.69 14.38 -0.98
C GLY A 42 -10.16 14.34 -1.05
N MET A 43 -9.57 13.14 -0.98
CA MET A 43 -8.14 12.92 -1.15
C MET A 43 -7.83 12.58 -2.61
N GLU A 44 -6.69 13.05 -3.11
CA GLU A 44 -6.23 12.70 -4.45
C GLU A 44 -5.79 11.23 -4.53
N SER A 45 -5.96 10.63 -5.70
CA SER A 45 -5.46 9.28 -5.97
C SER A 45 -3.93 9.25 -5.81
N PRO A 46 -3.36 8.22 -5.16
CA PRO A 46 -1.92 8.08 -5.07
C PRO A 46 -1.23 7.90 -6.42
N LEU A 47 -1.95 7.52 -7.49
CA LEU A 47 -1.39 7.49 -8.84
C LEU A 47 -1.28 8.87 -9.48
N ALA A 48 -2.06 9.85 -9.01
CA ALA A 48 -1.91 11.25 -9.40
C ALA A 48 -0.68 11.90 -8.73
N SER A 49 -0.29 11.40 -7.54
CA SER A 49 0.85 11.87 -6.76
C SER A 49 1.98 10.85 -6.79
N ASP A 50 2.81 10.91 -7.84
CA ASP A 50 4.06 10.14 -8.07
C ASP A 50 4.07 8.62 -7.76
N GLY A 51 2.90 8.01 -7.56
CA GLY A 51 2.74 6.62 -7.15
C GLY A 51 3.06 6.38 -5.67
N ARG A 52 2.96 7.40 -4.80
CA ARG A 52 3.29 7.26 -3.37
C ARG A 52 2.15 7.63 -2.45
N PHE A 53 2.15 6.98 -1.28
CA PHE A 53 1.26 7.29 -0.18
C PHE A 53 2.03 7.29 1.14
N MET A 54 1.97 8.39 1.90
CA MET A 54 2.76 8.62 3.13
C MET A 54 4.26 8.33 2.94
N GLY A 55 4.80 8.62 1.76
CA GLY A 55 6.21 8.37 1.41
C GLY A 55 6.56 6.92 1.07
N CYS A 56 5.59 6.00 1.08
CA CYS A 56 5.74 4.62 0.62
C CYS A 56 5.35 4.51 -0.86
N GLN A 57 6.15 3.81 -1.66
CA GLN A 57 5.85 3.54 -3.06
C GLN A 57 4.77 2.45 -3.18
N ILE A 58 3.75 2.70 -4.01
CA ILE A 58 2.68 1.74 -4.24
C ILE A 58 3.06 0.82 -5.39
N ILE A 59 2.86 -0.49 -5.16
CA ILE A 59 3.12 -1.53 -6.14
C ILE A 59 1.83 -2.31 -6.32
N ILE A 60 1.26 -2.16 -7.51
CA ILE A 60 0.04 -2.86 -7.89
C ILE A 60 0.41 -4.22 -8.47
N CYS A 61 -0.24 -5.27 -7.98
CA CYS A 61 -0.02 -6.64 -8.42
C CYS A 61 -1.34 -7.34 -8.76
N SER A 62 -1.25 -8.50 -9.43
CA SER A 62 -2.41 -9.31 -9.83
C SER A 62 -3.06 -10.06 -8.66
N SER A 63 -2.36 -10.17 -7.54
CA SER A 63 -2.77 -10.98 -6.40
C SER A 63 -3.64 -10.18 -5.44
N ASP A 64 -4.61 -10.82 -4.79
CA ASP A 64 -5.52 -10.14 -3.86
C ASP A 64 -4.89 -9.95 -2.47
N ILE A 65 -3.92 -9.04 -2.39
CA ILE A 65 -3.15 -8.75 -1.17
C ILE A 65 -3.20 -7.26 -0.82
N ILE A 66 -3.01 -6.96 0.47
CA ILE A 66 -2.70 -5.62 0.97
C ILE A 66 -1.62 -5.80 2.03
N GLU A 67 -0.40 -5.41 1.72
CA GLU A 67 0.72 -5.47 2.66
C GLU A 67 1.61 -4.24 2.57
N VAL A 68 2.24 -3.88 3.69
CA VAL A 68 3.26 -2.84 3.76
C VAL A 68 4.57 -3.50 4.15
N VAL A 69 5.64 -3.18 3.43
CA VAL A 69 6.97 -3.76 3.67
C VAL A 69 8.05 -2.69 3.73
N THR A 70 9.15 -3.06 4.38
CA THR A 70 10.28 -2.16 4.65
C THR A 70 11.45 -2.35 3.71
N SER A 71 11.45 -3.40 2.87
CA SER A 71 12.56 -3.70 1.98
C SER A 71 12.12 -4.22 0.60
N PRO A 72 12.94 -4.01 -0.46
CA PRO A 72 12.70 -4.61 -1.77
C PRO A 72 12.71 -6.14 -1.76
N ALA A 73 13.52 -6.75 -0.88
CA ALA A 73 13.60 -8.21 -0.78
C ALA A 73 12.27 -8.83 -0.30
N ASP A 74 11.58 -8.17 0.63
CA ASP A 74 10.26 -8.58 1.09
C ASP A 74 9.20 -8.41 0.00
N GLN A 75 9.27 -7.29 -0.72
CA GLN A 75 8.42 -7.02 -1.89
C GLN A 75 8.53 -8.15 -2.94
N TYR A 76 9.74 -8.51 -3.39
CA TYR A 76 9.93 -9.58 -4.38
C TYR A 76 9.47 -10.95 -3.87
N ARG A 77 9.67 -11.23 -2.58
CA ARG A 77 9.23 -12.49 -1.97
C ARG A 77 7.71 -12.64 -1.97
N LEU A 78 6.98 -11.57 -1.69
CA LEU A 78 5.52 -11.59 -1.70
C LEU A 78 4.97 -11.71 -3.11
N LEU A 79 5.53 -10.96 -4.07
CA LEU A 79 5.14 -11.03 -5.47
C LEU A 79 5.38 -12.41 -6.10
N SER A 80 6.44 -13.12 -5.69
CA SER A 80 6.75 -14.47 -6.19
C SER A 80 5.89 -15.57 -5.60
N ARG A 81 5.37 -15.40 -4.38
CA ARG A 81 4.46 -16.37 -3.73
C ARG A 81 3.03 -16.30 -4.23
N ALA A 82 2.66 -15.18 -4.83
CA ALA A 82 1.29 -14.87 -5.20
C ALA A 82 1.00 -15.09 -6.71
N ARG A 83 1.95 -15.72 -7.41
CA ARG A 83 1.82 -16.32 -8.75
C ARG A 83 1.43 -17.79 -8.64
#